data_AF-A0A1I7TLK7-F1
#
_entry.id   AF-A0A1I7TLK7-F1
#
_cell.length_a   1.000
_cell.length_b   1.000
_cell.length_c   1.000
_cell.angle_alpha   90.00
_cell.angle_beta   90.00
_cell.angle_gamma   90.00
#
_symmetry.space_group_name_H-M   'P 1'
#
loop_
_entity.id
_entity.type
_entity.pdbx_description
1 polymer ?
#
loop_
_entity_poly.entity_id
_entity_poly.type
_entity_poly.pdbx_seq_one_letter_code
_entity_poly.pdbx_strand_id
1 'polypeptide(L)'
;MSDPMSRGAAERKSTRKRQLPVRYSEDNEYETKATAKTNEKREENRLQKEIDQLKSENDDIVGKNETMIALQKEMETERDEFKRKGEEMRLNTQIIMEELRASKTRIPDLQKEFQEKCNLHKAESAKLKKMTNELLQLKNNVDPEHEDKNEREKIENLKKCPYCRGYFTNESVAPLVLKCGHLLCKRCCIVDYEQNGSIFCIGCQNAEPIANVEEIDAFPICHSILSIM
;
A
#
# COMPACT_ATOMS: atom_id res chain seq x y z
N MET A 1 5.98 18.45 108.18
CA MET A 1 6.07 19.91 108.33
C MET A 1 4.73 20.35 108.90
N SER A 2 4.52 20.27 110.21
CA SER A 2 5.12 21.15 111.23
C SER A 2 4.75 22.62 110.92
N ASP A 3 4.12 23.43 111.76
CA ASP A 3 3.53 23.32 113.10
C ASP A 3 2.79 24.70 113.29
N PRO A 4 2.44 25.24 114.47
CA PRO A 4 1.04 25.30 114.88
C PRO A 4 0.59 26.66 115.49
N MET A 5 -0.61 26.67 116.10
CA MET A 5 -1.03 27.46 117.28
C MET A 5 -1.10 29.00 117.17
N SER A 6 -2.29 29.56 117.45
CA SER A 6 -2.49 30.30 118.72
C SER A 6 -3.88 30.93 118.89
N ARG A 7 -4.44 30.68 120.10
CA ARG A 7 -5.07 31.64 121.03
C ARG A 7 -6.31 32.37 120.49
N GLY A 8 -7.54 32.07 120.91
CA GLY A 8 -8.01 31.95 122.29
C GLY A 8 -8.63 33.28 122.73
N ALA A 9 -9.95 33.31 122.95
CA ALA A 9 -10.60 34.12 124.01
C ALA A 9 -12.13 33.99 124.01
N ALA A 10 -12.62 33.65 125.22
CA ALA A 10 -13.84 34.11 125.88
C ALA A 10 -15.23 33.77 125.30
N GLU A 11 -15.84 32.77 125.97
CA GLU A 11 -17.28 32.66 126.16
C GLU A 11 -17.90 34.00 126.59
N ARG A 12 -18.97 34.41 125.89
CA ARG A 12 -20.00 35.29 126.46
C ARG A 12 -21.36 34.66 126.24
N LYS A 13 -21.91 34.14 127.33
CA LYS A 13 -23.31 33.70 127.46
C LYS A 13 -24.21 34.92 127.24
N SER A 14 -24.90 34.98 126.11
CA SER A 14 -26.01 35.91 125.88
C SER A 14 -27.32 35.18 126.08
N THR A 15 -27.83 35.22 127.32
CA THR A 15 -29.20 34.87 127.67
C THR A 15 -30.14 35.97 127.19
N ARG A 16 -30.58 35.90 125.94
CA ARG A 16 -31.79 36.59 125.52
C ARG A 16 -32.54 35.73 124.51
N LYS A 17 -33.51 34.96 125.02
CA LYS A 17 -34.62 34.44 124.22
C LYS A 17 -35.31 35.64 123.57
N ARG A 18 -34.92 35.99 122.35
CA ARG A 18 -35.77 36.82 121.50
C ARG A 18 -36.87 35.90 121.01
N GLN A 19 -38.07 36.21 121.48
CA GLN A 19 -39.32 35.62 121.03
C GLN A 19 -39.35 35.70 119.49
N LEU A 20 -39.54 34.55 118.86
CA LEU A 20 -39.99 34.48 117.47
C LEU A 20 -41.33 35.21 117.41
N PRO A 21 -41.51 36.24 116.57
CA PRO A 21 -42.84 36.69 116.23
C PRO A 21 -43.48 35.54 115.47
N VAL A 22 -44.42 34.85 116.12
CA VAL A 22 -45.47 34.12 115.43
C VAL A 22 -46.26 35.18 114.67
N ARG A 23 -45.87 35.42 113.42
CA ARG A 23 -46.73 36.11 112.46
C ARG A 23 -47.36 35.04 111.59
N TYR A 24 -48.67 34.99 111.74
CA TYR A 24 -49.67 34.34 110.92
C TYR A 24 -49.20 34.04 109.50
N SER A 25 -49.28 32.75 109.19
CA SER A 25 -49.45 32.15 107.88
C SER A 25 -50.48 32.92 107.04
N GLU A 26 -50.01 33.69 106.06
CA GLU A 26 -50.78 34.16 104.89
C GLU A 26 -49.86 34.62 103.74
N ASP A 27 -48.58 34.94 104.00
CA ASP A 27 -47.64 35.41 102.97
C ASP A 27 -46.99 34.29 102.11
N ASN A 28 -47.18 33.02 102.49
CA ASN A 28 -46.45 31.90 101.86
C ASN A 28 -47.06 31.44 100.52
N GLU A 29 -48.30 31.83 100.20
CA GLU A 29 -48.88 31.57 98.87
C GLU A 29 -48.35 32.54 97.80
N TYR A 30 -48.08 33.80 98.15
CA TYR A 30 -47.65 34.80 97.18
C TYR A 30 -46.19 34.61 96.78
N GLU A 31 -45.29 34.29 97.72
CA GLU A 31 -43.88 34.00 97.42
C GLU A 31 -43.68 32.67 96.69
N THR A 32 -44.48 31.63 96.99
CA THR A 32 -44.44 30.35 96.26
C THR A 32 -45.03 30.48 94.85
N LYS A 33 -46.12 31.23 94.66
CA LYS A 33 -46.69 31.52 93.32
C LYS A 33 -45.76 32.42 92.50
N ALA A 34 -45.07 33.38 93.11
CA ALA A 34 -44.10 34.25 92.42
C ALA A 34 -42.83 33.48 92.00
N THR A 35 -42.29 32.63 92.88
CA THR A 35 -41.13 31.79 92.55
C THR A 35 -41.46 30.69 91.53
N ALA A 36 -42.66 30.08 91.60
CA ALA A 36 -43.17 29.15 90.59
C ALA A 36 -43.29 29.82 89.21
N LYS A 37 -43.91 31.02 89.13
CA LYS A 37 -43.99 31.79 87.87
C LYS A 37 -42.62 32.14 87.29
N THR A 38 -41.63 32.44 88.13
CA THR A 38 -40.26 32.70 87.65
C THR A 38 -39.54 31.44 87.16
N ASN A 39 -39.82 30.28 87.76
CA ASN A 39 -39.26 29.00 87.31
C ASN A 39 -39.94 28.51 86.02
N GLU A 40 -41.26 28.64 85.91
CA GLU A 40 -42.02 28.38 84.68
C GLU A 40 -41.50 29.24 83.52
N LYS A 41 -41.29 30.54 83.75
CA LYS A 41 -40.74 31.43 82.72
C LYS A 41 -39.28 31.10 82.34
N ARG A 42 -38.48 30.59 83.28
CA ARG A 42 -37.11 30.12 82.97
C ARG A 42 -37.15 28.83 82.14
N GLU A 43 -38.07 27.94 82.47
CA GLU A 43 -38.29 26.70 81.74
C GLU A 43 -38.83 26.97 80.33
N GLU A 44 -39.79 27.87 80.18
CA GLU A 44 -40.31 28.34 78.89
C GLU A 44 -39.18 28.92 78.01
N ASN A 45 -38.32 29.77 78.57
CA ASN A 45 -37.15 30.29 77.85
C ASN A 45 -36.13 29.20 77.48
N ARG A 46 -35.99 28.14 78.29
CA ARG A 46 -35.11 27.01 77.99
C ARG A 46 -35.68 26.18 76.83
N LEU A 47 -36.96 25.83 76.90
CA LEU A 47 -37.66 25.11 75.85
C LEU A 47 -37.69 25.90 74.54
N GLN A 48 -37.85 27.23 74.60
CA GLN A 48 -37.81 28.06 73.40
C GLN A 48 -36.44 28.01 72.72
N LYS A 49 -35.35 28.06 73.48
CA LYS A 49 -33.99 27.91 72.94
C LYS A 49 -33.77 26.54 72.32
N GLU A 50 -34.30 25.49 72.94
CA GLU A 50 -34.23 24.12 72.42
C GLU A 50 -35.02 23.98 71.11
N ILE A 51 -36.22 24.59 71.02
CA ILE A 51 -37.02 24.64 69.78
C ILE A 51 -36.24 25.36 68.67
N ASP A 52 -35.61 26.49 68.97
CA ASP A 52 -34.86 27.25 67.97
C ASP A 52 -33.60 26.50 67.51
N GLN A 53 -32.94 25.80 68.44
CA GLN A 53 -31.80 24.92 68.11
C GLN A 53 -32.24 23.74 67.21
N LEU A 54 -33.33 23.04 67.57
CA LEU A 54 -33.86 21.93 66.76
C LEU A 54 -34.32 22.38 65.37
N LYS A 55 -34.84 23.61 65.23
CA LYS A 55 -35.16 24.18 63.91
C LYS A 55 -33.90 24.39 63.07
N SER A 56 -32.87 24.99 63.64
CA SER A 56 -31.59 25.19 62.94
C SER A 56 -30.96 23.86 62.53
N GLU A 57 -30.99 22.84 63.40
CA GLU A 57 -30.48 21.51 63.08
C GLU A 57 -31.30 20.83 61.98
N ASN A 58 -32.63 20.99 61.97
CA ASN A 58 -33.48 20.49 60.90
C ASN A 58 -33.20 21.18 59.56
N ASP A 59 -33.00 22.50 59.55
CA ASP A 59 -32.66 23.24 58.33
C ASP A 59 -31.33 22.76 57.73
N ASP A 60 -30.32 22.50 58.57
CA ASP A 60 -29.04 21.90 58.15
C ASP A 60 -29.21 20.49 57.58
N ILE A 61 -30.07 19.67 58.19
CA ILE A 61 -30.36 18.31 57.70
C ILE A 61 -31.10 18.36 56.37
N VAL A 62 -32.06 19.26 56.20
CA VAL A 62 -32.77 19.45 54.93
C VAL A 62 -31.79 19.85 53.83
N GLY A 63 -30.90 20.81 54.10
CA GLY A 63 -29.85 21.21 53.15
C GLY A 63 -28.94 20.04 52.76
N LYS A 64 -28.51 19.23 53.73
CA LYS A 64 -27.73 18.01 53.46
C LYS A 64 -28.50 17.01 52.60
N ASN A 65 -29.79 16.77 52.90
CA ASN A 65 -30.62 15.87 52.13
C ASN A 65 -30.79 16.34 50.68
N GLU A 66 -30.98 17.64 50.45
CA GLU A 66 -31.04 18.21 49.11
C GLU A 66 -29.74 17.98 48.33
N THR A 67 -28.58 18.17 48.97
CA THR A 67 -27.28 17.89 48.34
C THR A 67 -27.09 16.40 48.04
N MET A 68 -27.53 15.50 48.91
CA MET A 68 -27.46 14.06 48.65
C MET A 68 -28.36 13.64 47.50
N ILE A 69 -29.57 14.22 47.38
CA ILE A 69 -30.47 13.96 46.26
C ILE A 69 -29.83 14.43 44.95
N ALA A 70 -29.17 15.60 44.95
CA ALA A 70 -28.45 16.09 43.78
C ALA A 70 -27.29 15.15 43.39
N LEU A 71 -26.48 14.74 44.36
CA LEU A 71 -25.37 13.80 44.14
C LEU A 71 -25.86 12.43 43.64
N GLN A 72 -26.97 11.93 44.18
CA GLN A 72 -27.55 10.67 43.74
C GLN A 72 -28.00 10.75 42.28
N LYS A 73 -28.64 11.85 41.87
CA LYS A 73 -29.00 12.08 40.46
C LYS A 73 -27.78 12.12 39.56
N GLU A 74 -26.70 12.78 39.98
CA GLU A 74 -25.44 12.84 39.24
C GLU A 74 -24.85 11.43 39.05
N MET A 75 -24.75 10.65 40.12
CA MET A 75 -24.28 9.25 40.04
C MET A 75 -25.18 8.37 39.16
N GLU A 76 -26.50 8.58 39.18
CA GLU A 76 -27.43 7.87 38.29
C GLU A 76 -27.17 8.22 36.83
N THR A 77 -26.96 9.50 36.51
CA THR A 77 -26.62 9.93 35.15
C THR A 77 -25.28 9.34 34.69
N GLU A 78 -24.24 9.39 35.51
CA GLU A 78 -22.93 8.79 35.19
C GLU A 78 -23.05 7.29 34.94
N ARG A 79 -23.76 6.57 35.81
CA ARG A 79 -23.99 5.13 35.66
C ARG A 79 -24.67 4.81 34.32
N ASP A 80 -25.67 5.60 33.93
CA ASP A 80 -26.39 5.38 32.68
C ASP A 80 -25.54 5.74 31.46
N GLU A 81 -24.65 6.74 31.56
CA GLU A 81 -23.61 6.99 30.55
C GLU A 81 -22.62 5.83 30.42
N PHE A 82 -22.14 5.28 31.54
CA PHE A 82 -21.25 4.12 31.52
C PHE A 82 -21.91 2.89 30.90
N LYS A 83 -23.20 2.66 31.18
CA LYS A 83 -23.97 1.59 30.52
C LYS A 83 -24.01 1.79 29.01
N ARG A 84 -24.37 2.98 28.54
CA ARG A 84 -24.40 3.29 27.10
C ARG A 84 -23.04 3.08 26.43
N LYS A 85 -21.96 3.60 27.03
CA LYS A 85 -20.59 3.41 26.53
C LYS A 85 -20.19 1.92 26.51
N GLY A 86 -20.60 1.16 27.52
CA GLY A 86 -20.38 -0.28 27.57
C GLY A 86 -21.10 -1.04 26.45
N GLU A 87 -22.35 -0.68 26.16
CA GLU A 87 -23.11 -1.25 25.05
C GLU A 87 -22.51 -0.91 23.68
N GLU A 88 -22.10 0.35 23.49
CA GLU A 88 -21.41 0.80 22.28
C GLU A 88 -20.10 0.03 22.07
N MET A 89 -19.28 -0.12 23.11
CA MET A 89 -18.04 -0.88 23.05
C MET A 89 -18.29 -2.36 22.72
N ARG A 90 -19.34 -2.95 23.27
CA ARG A 90 -19.74 -4.34 22.97
C ARG A 90 -20.13 -4.50 21.51
N LEU A 91 -20.92 -3.57 20.96
CA LEU A 91 -21.32 -3.59 19.54
C LEU A 91 -20.11 -3.41 18.62
N ASN A 92 -19.23 -2.45 18.92
CA ASN A 92 -17.99 -2.24 18.16
C ASN A 92 -17.10 -3.49 18.19
N THR A 93 -17.00 -4.15 19.35
CA THR A 93 -16.26 -5.42 19.48
C THR A 93 -16.87 -6.53 18.61
N GLN A 94 -18.20 -6.63 18.56
CA GLN A 94 -18.89 -7.60 17.71
C GLN A 94 -18.61 -7.35 16.23
N ILE A 95 -18.71 -6.10 15.77
CA ILE A 95 -18.41 -5.70 14.38
C ILE A 95 -16.98 -6.09 14.01
N ILE A 96 -15.99 -5.72 14.84
CA ILE A 96 -14.58 -6.05 14.60
C ILE A 96 -14.38 -7.57 14.52
N MET A 97 -15.04 -8.35 15.38
CA MET A 97 -14.93 -9.80 15.35
C MET A 97 -15.54 -10.40 14.08
N GLU A 98 -16.66 -9.86 13.58
CA GLU A 98 -17.28 -10.32 12.33
C GLU A 98 -16.40 -10.00 11.11
N GLU A 99 -15.86 -8.79 11.04
CA GLU A 99 -14.89 -8.39 10.01
C GLU A 99 -13.65 -9.28 10.03
N LEU A 100 -13.13 -9.58 11.23
CA LEU A 100 -11.98 -10.47 11.38
C LEU A 100 -12.29 -11.89 10.90
N ARG A 101 -13.50 -12.42 11.18
CA ARG A 101 -13.93 -13.73 10.66
C ARG A 101 -14.03 -13.72 9.14
N ALA A 102 -14.66 -12.69 8.56
CA ALA A 102 -14.79 -12.55 7.12
C ALA A 102 -13.42 -12.42 6.41
N SER A 103 -12.48 -11.69 7.03
CA SER A 103 -11.10 -11.60 6.55
C SER A 103 -10.39 -12.96 6.62
N LYS A 104 -10.55 -13.68 7.74
CA LYS A 104 -9.97 -15.01 7.95
C LYS A 104 -10.46 -16.05 6.93
N THR A 105 -11.69 -15.96 6.45
CA THR A 105 -12.20 -16.83 5.37
C THR A 105 -11.70 -16.38 4.00
N ARG A 106 -11.60 -15.07 3.74
CA ARG A 106 -11.18 -14.52 2.45
C ARG A 106 -9.70 -14.74 2.13
N ILE A 107 -8.83 -14.73 3.14
CA ILE A 107 -7.38 -14.89 2.95
C ILE A 107 -7.04 -16.26 2.30
N PRO A 108 -7.52 -17.41 2.81
CA PRO A 108 -7.30 -18.71 2.17
C PRO A 108 -7.80 -18.78 0.73
N ASP A 109 -8.96 -18.22 0.44
CA ASP A 109 -9.53 -18.22 -0.92
C ASP A 109 -8.63 -17.44 -1.89
N LEU A 110 -8.18 -16.25 -1.49
CA LEU A 110 -7.24 -15.45 -2.28
C LEU A 110 -5.89 -16.15 -2.44
N GLN A 111 -5.40 -16.85 -1.41
CA GLN A 111 -4.17 -17.64 -1.52
C GLN A 111 -4.32 -18.77 -2.55
N LYS A 112 -5.46 -19.45 -2.56
CA LYS A 112 -5.76 -20.50 -3.55
C LYS A 112 -5.82 -19.93 -4.96
N GLU A 113 -6.56 -18.83 -5.18
CA GLU A 113 -6.62 -18.15 -6.48
C GLU A 113 -5.24 -17.70 -6.97
N PHE A 114 -4.42 -17.17 -6.06
CA PHE A 114 -3.05 -16.76 -6.38
C PHE A 114 -2.19 -17.97 -6.80
N GLN A 115 -2.29 -19.09 -6.07
CA GLN A 115 -1.56 -20.32 -6.39
C GLN A 115 -1.96 -20.87 -7.76
N GLU A 116 -3.26 -20.87 -8.10
CA GLU A 116 -3.78 -21.29 -9.39
C GLU A 116 -3.23 -20.40 -10.52
N LYS A 117 -3.25 -19.07 -10.35
CA LYS A 117 -2.66 -18.13 -11.31
C LYS A 117 -1.15 -18.32 -11.46
N CYS A 118 -0.42 -18.55 -10.38
CA CYS A 118 1.02 -18.85 -10.45
C CYS A 118 1.29 -20.13 -11.24
N ASN A 119 0.48 -21.17 -11.07
CA ASN A 119 0.62 -22.42 -11.83
C ASN A 119 0.35 -22.23 -13.32
N LEU A 120 -0.69 -21.46 -13.67
CA LEU A 120 -0.99 -21.09 -15.05
C LEU A 120 0.16 -20.31 -15.68
N HIS A 121 0.65 -19.26 -15.00
CA HIS A 121 1.78 -18.46 -15.49
C HIS A 121 3.05 -19.30 -15.70
N LYS A 122 3.34 -20.26 -14.80
CA LYS A 122 4.45 -21.20 -14.99
C LYS A 122 4.28 -22.06 -16.24
N ALA A 123 3.07 -22.56 -16.48
CA ALA A 123 2.77 -23.35 -17.67
C ALA A 123 2.89 -22.52 -18.96
N GLU A 124 2.39 -21.30 -18.97
CA GLU A 124 2.52 -20.36 -20.10
C GLU A 124 3.97 -19.98 -20.36
N SER A 125 4.74 -19.67 -19.31
CA SER A 125 6.17 -19.39 -19.43
C SER A 125 6.94 -20.58 -20.03
N ALA A 126 6.59 -21.82 -19.64
CA ALA A 126 7.19 -23.01 -20.23
C ALA A 126 6.82 -23.18 -21.71
N LYS A 127 5.57 -22.91 -22.10
CA LYS A 127 5.15 -22.91 -23.52
C LYS A 127 5.89 -21.85 -24.32
N LEU A 128 6.02 -20.64 -23.77
CA LEU A 128 6.72 -19.54 -24.41
C LEU A 128 8.18 -19.89 -24.67
N LYS A 129 8.87 -20.47 -23.68
CA LYS A 129 10.25 -20.97 -23.85
C LYS A 129 10.36 -22.02 -24.96
N LYS A 130 9.41 -22.95 -25.06
CA LYS A 130 9.39 -23.94 -26.15
C LYS A 130 9.25 -23.26 -27.51
N MET A 131 8.28 -22.37 -27.67
CA MET A 131 8.08 -21.62 -28.91
C MET A 131 9.31 -20.77 -29.27
N THR A 132 9.96 -20.13 -28.30
CA THR A 132 11.20 -19.38 -28.54
C THR A 132 12.32 -20.27 -29.06
N ASN A 133 12.48 -21.48 -28.50
CA ASN A 133 13.47 -22.44 -28.98
C ASN A 133 13.14 -22.96 -30.40
N GLU A 134 11.87 -23.25 -30.68
CA GLU A 134 11.40 -23.65 -32.01
C GLU A 134 11.70 -22.56 -33.06
N LEU A 135 11.42 -21.29 -32.74
CA LEU A 135 11.78 -20.16 -33.60
C LEU A 135 13.29 -20.03 -33.81
N LEU A 136 14.10 -20.25 -32.78
CA LEU A 136 15.56 -20.23 -32.91
C LEU A 136 16.06 -21.34 -33.85
N GLN A 137 15.50 -22.55 -33.73
CA GLN A 137 15.83 -23.67 -34.63
C GLN A 137 15.42 -23.37 -36.07
N LEU A 138 14.20 -22.86 -36.29
CA LEU A 138 13.75 -22.43 -37.61
C LEU A 138 14.66 -21.35 -38.20
N LYS A 139 15.05 -20.37 -37.39
CA LYS A 139 15.98 -19.31 -37.82
C LYS A 139 17.36 -19.86 -38.19
N ASN A 140 17.86 -20.87 -37.49
CA ASN A 140 19.14 -21.49 -37.82
C ASN A 140 19.06 -22.40 -39.06
N ASN A 141 17.88 -22.96 -39.35
CA ASN A 141 17.65 -23.80 -40.53
C ASN A 141 17.37 -22.99 -41.79
N VAL A 142 16.89 -21.76 -41.65
CA VAL A 142 16.77 -20.79 -42.74
C VAL A 142 18.04 -19.95 -42.70
N ASP A 143 19.06 -20.34 -43.46
CA ASP A 143 20.22 -19.51 -43.75
C ASP A 143 19.98 -18.73 -45.06
N PRO A 144 19.29 -17.57 -45.03
CA PRO A 144 18.98 -16.81 -46.24
C PRO A 144 20.22 -16.20 -46.88
N GLU A 145 21.37 -16.19 -46.20
CA GLU A 145 22.59 -15.59 -46.73
C GLU A 145 23.35 -16.51 -47.69
N HIS A 146 23.17 -17.82 -47.60
CA HIS A 146 24.02 -18.75 -48.37
C HIS A 146 23.48 -19.06 -49.77
N GLU A 147 22.16 -19.05 -49.97
CA GLU A 147 21.55 -19.28 -51.28
C GLU A 147 21.58 -18.01 -52.16
N ASP A 148 21.27 -16.83 -51.60
CA ASP A 148 21.12 -15.58 -52.36
C ASP A 148 22.47 -14.98 -52.82
N LYS A 149 23.57 -15.19 -52.07
CA LYS A 149 24.91 -14.69 -52.47
C LYS A 149 25.44 -15.41 -53.73
N ASN A 150 25.20 -16.71 -53.84
CA ASN A 150 25.70 -17.52 -54.96
C ASN A 150 24.95 -17.19 -56.26
N GLU A 151 23.65 -16.92 -56.19
CA GLU A 151 22.86 -16.52 -57.37
C GLU A 151 23.22 -15.11 -57.85
N ARG A 152 23.41 -14.16 -56.94
CA ARG A 152 23.87 -12.81 -57.29
C ARG A 152 25.25 -12.83 -57.94
N GLU A 153 26.18 -13.65 -57.44
CA GLU A 153 27.51 -13.79 -58.02
C GLU A 153 27.48 -14.46 -59.40
N LYS A 154 26.60 -15.46 -59.60
CA LYS A 154 26.38 -16.08 -60.93
C LYS A 154 25.87 -15.04 -61.94
N ILE A 155 24.87 -14.24 -61.57
CA ILE A 155 24.32 -13.19 -62.45
C ILE A 155 25.39 -12.13 -62.78
N GLU A 156 26.16 -11.71 -61.78
CA GLU A 156 27.21 -10.71 -61.97
C GLU A 156 28.35 -11.21 -62.89
N ASN A 157 28.66 -12.51 -62.83
CA ASN A 157 29.64 -13.13 -63.71
C ASN A 157 29.18 -13.25 -65.17
N LEU A 158 27.86 -13.29 -65.44
CA LEU A 158 27.33 -13.29 -66.81
C LEU A 158 27.56 -11.96 -67.54
N LYS A 159 27.78 -10.86 -66.81
CA LYS A 159 28.04 -9.53 -67.37
C LYS A 159 29.48 -9.36 -67.89
N LYS A 160 30.34 -10.37 -67.71
CA LYS A 160 31.78 -10.30 -68.00
C LYS A 160 32.19 -11.30 -69.06
N CYS A 161 33.17 -10.91 -69.86
CA CYS A 161 33.82 -11.83 -70.79
C CYS A 161 34.58 -12.93 -70.01
N PRO A 162 34.41 -14.22 -70.34
CA PRO A 162 35.11 -15.31 -69.64
C PRO A 162 36.62 -15.30 -69.88
N TYR A 163 37.09 -14.69 -70.99
CA TYR A 163 38.50 -14.57 -71.32
C TYR A 163 39.18 -13.42 -70.57
N CYS A 164 38.76 -12.18 -70.81
CA CYS A 164 39.43 -11.00 -70.26
C CYS A 164 38.85 -10.51 -68.92
N ARG A 165 37.75 -11.11 -68.45
CA ARG A 165 36.98 -10.70 -67.25
C ARG A 165 36.45 -9.25 -67.28
N GLY A 166 36.61 -8.54 -68.39
CA GLY A 166 36.03 -7.22 -68.61
C GLY A 166 34.53 -7.27 -68.81
N TYR A 167 33.82 -6.24 -68.33
CA TYR A 167 32.39 -6.09 -68.55
C TYR A 167 32.10 -5.86 -70.04
N PHE A 168 31.06 -6.52 -70.55
CA PHE A 168 30.47 -6.13 -71.82
C PHE A 168 29.94 -4.70 -71.69
N THR A 169 30.07 -3.83 -72.69
CA THR A 169 29.63 -2.42 -72.57
C THR A 169 29.26 -1.81 -73.91
N ASN A 170 30.20 -1.77 -74.85
CA ASN A 170 30.04 -1.15 -76.16
C ASN A 170 30.37 -2.13 -77.29
N GLU A 171 30.26 -1.69 -78.55
CA GLU A 171 30.51 -2.54 -79.72
C GLU A 171 31.88 -3.24 -79.70
N SER A 172 32.94 -2.58 -79.21
CA SER A 172 34.29 -3.14 -79.17
C SER A 172 34.46 -4.30 -78.18
N VAL A 173 33.63 -4.33 -77.13
CA VAL A 173 33.56 -5.41 -76.15
C VAL A 173 32.15 -5.99 -76.09
N ALA A 174 31.46 -6.05 -77.23
CA ALA A 174 30.14 -6.66 -77.32
C ALA A 174 30.24 -8.18 -77.05
N PRO A 175 29.24 -8.79 -76.38
CA PRO A 175 29.19 -10.22 -76.13
C PRO A 175 28.79 -10.94 -77.41
N LEU A 176 29.76 -11.51 -78.13
CA LEU A 176 29.52 -12.31 -79.32
C LEU A 176 29.21 -13.76 -78.94
N VAL A 177 28.18 -14.33 -79.54
CA VAL A 177 27.83 -15.74 -79.42
C VAL A 177 28.60 -16.52 -80.48
N LEU A 178 29.54 -17.35 -80.04
CA LEU A 178 30.30 -18.27 -80.90
C LEU A 178 29.40 -19.38 -81.47
N LYS A 179 29.86 -20.15 -82.46
CA LYS A 179 29.06 -21.26 -83.03
C LYS A 179 28.72 -22.32 -81.98
N CYS A 180 29.61 -22.54 -81.02
CA CYS A 180 29.38 -23.40 -79.88
C CYS A 180 28.42 -22.84 -78.81
N GLY A 181 27.85 -21.65 -79.01
CA GLY A 181 26.88 -21.01 -78.10
C GLY A 181 27.48 -20.28 -76.90
N HIS A 182 28.80 -20.35 -76.70
CA HIS A 182 29.49 -19.63 -75.64
C HIS A 182 29.81 -18.19 -76.04
N LEU A 183 30.12 -17.36 -75.05
CA LEU A 183 30.29 -15.93 -75.23
C LEU A 183 31.73 -15.51 -75.10
N LEU A 184 32.17 -14.64 -76.01
CA LEU A 184 33.44 -13.93 -75.91
C LEU A 184 33.25 -12.46 -76.30
N CYS A 185 34.11 -11.60 -75.77
CA CYS A 185 34.10 -10.20 -76.17
C CYS A 185 34.62 -10.05 -77.61
N LYS A 186 34.03 -9.17 -78.42
CA LYS A 186 34.49 -8.90 -79.80
C LYS A 186 36.00 -8.69 -79.90
N ARG A 187 36.55 -7.82 -79.05
CA ARG A 187 38.01 -7.61 -78.93
C ARG A 187 38.80 -8.91 -78.67
N CYS A 188 38.27 -9.79 -77.83
CA CYS A 188 38.91 -11.05 -77.46
C CYS A 188 38.94 -12.00 -78.66
N CYS A 189 37.86 -12.09 -79.42
CA CYS A 189 37.80 -12.87 -80.66
C CYS A 189 38.82 -12.38 -81.69
N ILE A 190 38.95 -11.05 -81.85
CA ILE A 190 39.93 -10.46 -82.79
C ILE A 190 41.36 -10.79 -82.35
N VAL A 191 41.70 -10.55 -81.08
CA VAL A 191 43.04 -10.81 -80.55
C VAL A 191 43.42 -12.29 -80.69
N ASP A 192 42.48 -13.19 -80.40
CA ASP A 192 42.74 -14.62 -80.45
C ASP A 192 42.93 -15.11 -81.90
N TYR A 193 42.14 -14.59 -82.84
CA TYR A 193 42.36 -14.83 -84.26
C TYR A 193 43.71 -14.29 -84.76
N GLU A 194 44.08 -13.06 -84.40
CA GLU A 194 45.35 -12.47 -84.81
C GLU A 194 46.55 -13.28 -84.31
N GLN A 195 46.43 -13.93 -83.15
CA GLN A 195 47.50 -14.75 -82.56
C GLN A 195 47.51 -16.18 -83.08
N ASN A 196 46.34 -16.80 -83.23
CA ASN A 196 46.21 -18.26 -83.41
C ASN A 196 45.56 -18.65 -84.76
N GLY A 197 45.13 -17.69 -85.57
CA GLY A 197 44.40 -17.93 -86.82
C GLY A 197 43.02 -18.56 -86.63
N SER A 198 42.53 -18.65 -85.39
CA SER A 198 41.24 -19.24 -85.02
C SER A 198 40.75 -18.63 -83.71
N ILE A 199 39.46 -18.79 -83.41
CA ILE A 199 38.87 -18.35 -82.14
C ILE A 199 38.71 -19.53 -81.21
N PHE A 200 39.39 -19.50 -80.08
CA PHE A 200 39.35 -20.50 -79.02
C PHE A 200 38.27 -20.16 -77.99
N CYS A 201 37.27 -21.03 -77.90
CA CYS A 201 36.27 -20.93 -76.86
C CYS A 201 36.80 -21.51 -75.54
N ILE A 202 36.95 -20.68 -74.49
CA ILE A 202 37.33 -21.16 -73.15
C ILE A 202 36.29 -22.13 -72.56
N GLY A 203 35.01 -21.94 -72.87
CA GLY A 203 33.91 -22.71 -72.28
C GLY A 203 33.92 -24.19 -72.69
N CYS A 204 34.15 -24.48 -73.97
CA CYS A 204 34.19 -25.83 -74.50
C CYS A 204 35.57 -26.29 -74.98
N GLN A 205 36.58 -25.42 -74.91
CA GLN A 205 37.96 -25.67 -75.35
C GLN A 205 38.11 -26.04 -76.83
N ASN A 206 37.15 -25.62 -77.66
CA ASN A 206 37.18 -25.84 -79.10
C ASN A 206 37.68 -24.58 -79.83
N ALA A 207 38.53 -24.78 -80.82
CA ALA A 207 38.94 -23.74 -81.76
C ALA A 207 37.97 -23.71 -82.95
N GLU A 208 37.40 -22.55 -83.21
CA GLU A 208 36.56 -22.29 -84.38
C GLU A 208 37.45 -21.65 -85.47
N PRO A 209 37.67 -22.34 -86.60
CA PRO A 209 38.37 -21.74 -87.72
C PRO A 209 37.48 -20.67 -88.38
N ILE A 210 38.07 -19.52 -88.64
CA ILE A 210 37.45 -18.40 -89.37
C ILE A 210 38.40 -17.96 -90.48
N ALA A 211 37.87 -17.56 -91.63
CA ALA A 211 38.71 -17.29 -92.81
C ALA A 211 39.37 -15.91 -92.77
N ASN A 212 38.73 -14.93 -92.13
CA ASN A 212 39.20 -13.55 -92.00
C ASN A 212 38.56 -12.86 -90.77
N VAL A 213 39.01 -11.64 -90.46
CA VAL A 213 38.52 -10.86 -89.31
C VAL A 213 37.08 -10.38 -89.55
N GLU A 214 36.68 -10.13 -90.78
CA GLU A 214 35.32 -9.68 -91.12
C GLU A 214 34.25 -10.72 -90.76
N GLU A 215 34.59 -12.01 -90.76
CA GLU A 215 33.69 -13.08 -90.28
C GLU A 215 33.36 -12.98 -88.78
N ILE A 216 34.19 -12.29 -87.98
CA ILE A 216 33.91 -12.07 -86.55
C ILE A 216 32.72 -11.13 -86.36
N ASP A 217 32.54 -10.16 -87.26
CA ASP A 217 31.42 -9.21 -87.23
C ASP A 217 30.08 -9.88 -87.59
N ALA A 218 30.13 -11.07 -88.18
CA ALA A 218 28.93 -11.87 -88.47
C ALA A 218 28.41 -12.65 -87.26
N PHE A 219 29.17 -12.74 -86.15
CA PHE A 219 28.67 -13.39 -84.95
C PHE A 219 27.52 -12.61 -84.30
N PRO A 220 26.45 -13.29 -83.87
CA PRO A 220 25.33 -12.61 -83.25
C PRO A 220 25.72 -12.03 -81.88
N ILE A 221 25.26 -10.81 -81.61
CA ILE A 221 25.44 -10.15 -80.31
C ILE A 221 24.38 -10.67 -79.34
N CYS A 222 24.80 -11.08 -78.14
CA CYS A 222 23.89 -11.49 -77.08
C CYS A 222 23.25 -10.29 -76.40
N HIS A 223 22.16 -9.76 -76.99
CA HIS A 223 21.45 -8.61 -76.44
C HIS A 223 20.85 -8.85 -75.05
N SER A 224 20.48 -10.09 -74.69
CA SER A 224 19.95 -10.41 -73.37
C SER A 224 20.91 -10.07 -72.23
N ILE A 225 22.22 -10.20 -72.44
CA ILE A 225 23.23 -9.85 -71.43
C ILE A 225 23.38 -8.34 -71.33
N LEU A 226 23.37 -7.64 -72.46
CA LEU A 226 23.38 -6.18 -72.50
C LEU A 226 22.15 -5.59 -71.81
N SER A 227 21.00 -6.27 -71.83
CA SER A 227 19.77 -5.85 -71.14
C SER A 227 19.78 -6.07 -69.63
N ILE A 228 20.69 -6.91 -69.09
CA ILE A 228 20.81 -7.18 -67.64
C ILE A 228 21.88 -6.27 -66.99
N MET A 229 22.68 -5.58 -67.79
CA MET A 229 23.67 -4.62 -67.32
C MET A 229 23.04 -3.40 -66.66
#